data_AF-A0A5C0VD82-F1
#
_entry.id   AF-A0A5C0VD82-F1
#
_cell.length_a   1.000
_cell.length_b   1.000
_cell.length_c   1.000
_cell.angle_alpha   90.00
_cell.angle_beta   90.00
_cell.angle_gamma   90.00
#
_symmetry.space_group_name_H-M   'P 1'
#
loop_
_entity.id
_entity.type
_entity.pdbx_description
1 polymer ?
#
loop_
_entity_poly.entity_id
_entity_poly.type
_entity_poly.pdbx_seq_one_letter_code
_entity_poly.pdbx_strand_id
1 'polypeptide(L)'
;MNNILAEKILVKLMNWNQAEIDIERPLIQALANLKYDEYQQYSTGMRFTESLVNWLNQFENASERNIAYKFIKEHLIFISSEQIRHLINICFYEKIDPLLTVKAAELMSVSHHLITKIHKDQTYSHVKRKSLFLGLSDGAKIDQLRRSSNIDNEQIFSSYYISKEKQNDMLEKLSEAIGQNSKFSSIYLIDDFTASGLSYFRVDEEKGKILKFLNLLYKVKEKEDDVVLGDLIDIKLLSVHTIFMWQQSLQLTI
;
A
#
# COMPACT_ATOMS: atom_id res chain seq x y z
N MET A 1 7.71 -30.95 -1.27
CA MET A 1 7.42 -31.92 -0.19
C MET A 1 5.95 -32.33 -0.35
N ASN A 2 5.57 -33.60 -0.12
CA ASN A 2 4.21 -34.08 -0.41
C ASN A 2 3.22 -33.46 0.57
N ASN A 3 2.14 -32.78 0.11
CA ASN A 3 1.06 -32.22 0.94
C ASN A 3 0.57 -33.18 2.04
N ILE A 4 0.58 -34.49 1.73
CA ILE A 4 0.25 -35.60 2.64
C ILE A 4 1.10 -35.60 3.91
N LEU A 5 2.39 -35.24 3.84
CA LEU A 5 3.28 -35.18 5.00
C LEU A 5 2.93 -34.00 5.90
N ALA A 6 2.72 -32.82 5.31
CA ALA A 6 2.32 -31.62 6.05
C ALA A 6 0.99 -31.82 6.78
N GLU A 7 0.02 -32.45 6.13
CA GLU A 7 -1.26 -32.82 6.76
C GLU A 7 -1.08 -33.78 7.94
N LYS A 8 -0.24 -34.81 7.80
CA LYS A 8 0.05 -35.74 8.91
C LYS A 8 0.68 -35.03 10.10
N ILE A 9 1.57 -34.07 9.85
CA ILE A 9 2.19 -33.27 10.90
C ILE A 9 1.15 -32.36 11.55
N LEU A 10 0.26 -31.73 10.77
CA LEU A 10 -0.81 -30.89 11.29
C LEU A 10 -1.74 -31.66 12.23
N VAL A 11 -2.20 -32.85 11.82
CA VAL A 11 -3.05 -33.72 12.65
C VAL A 11 -2.37 -34.05 13.97
N LYS A 12 -1.07 -34.41 13.92
CA LYS A 12 -0.28 -34.72 15.12
C LYS A 12 -0.10 -33.50 16.02
N LEU A 13 0.16 -32.33 15.44
CA LEU A 13 0.38 -31.07 16.16
C LEU A 13 -0.88 -30.60 16.88
N MET A 14 -2.04 -30.76 16.24
CA MET A 14 -3.35 -30.38 16.78
C MET A 14 -3.93 -31.43 17.73
N ASN A 15 -3.37 -32.65 17.77
CA ASN A 15 -3.87 -33.78 18.54
C ASN A 15 -5.34 -34.11 18.22
N TRP A 16 -5.70 -34.04 16.93
CA TRP A 16 -7.06 -34.29 16.48
C TRP A 16 -7.45 -35.76 16.56
N ASN A 17 -8.67 -36.01 17.01
CA ASN A 17 -9.30 -37.32 16.95
C ASN A 17 -9.84 -37.62 15.53
N GLN A 18 -10.30 -38.84 15.28
CA GLN A 18 -10.77 -39.24 13.95
C GLN A 18 -11.92 -38.37 13.43
N ALA A 19 -12.87 -38.00 14.28
CA ALA A 19 -13.99 -37.16 13.87
C ALA A 19 -13.55 -35.74 13.48
N GLU A 20 -12.60 -35.17 14.21
CA GLU A 20 -12.00 -33.86 13.87
C GLU A 20 -11.21 -33.93 12.56
N ILE A 21 -10.45 -35.00 12.34
CA ILE A 21 -9.71 -35.22 11.09
C ILE A 21 -10.65 -35.24 9.89
N ASP A 22 -11.78 -35.94 10.00
CA ASP A 22 -12.76 -36.10 8.92
C ASP A 22 -13.41 -34.76 8.53
N ILE A 23 -13.49 -33.81 9.47
CA ILE A 23 -14.06 -32.47 9.25
C ILE A 23 -13.01 -31.47 8.78
N GLU A 24 -11.89 -31.36 9.50
CA GLU A 24 -10.92 -30.28 9.31
C GLU A 24 -9.98 -30.53 8.12
N ARG A 25 -9.66 -31.79 7.80
CA ARG A 25 -8.75 -32.10 6.68
C ARG A 25 -9.31 -31.67 5.32
N PRO A 26 -10.55 -32.01 4.92
CA PRO A 26 -11.10 -31.54 3.64
C PRO A 26 -11.18 -30.02 3.57
N LEU A 27 -11.47 -29.36 4.69
CA LEU A 27 -11.53 -27.91 4.76
C LEU A 27 -10.16 -27.27 4.51
N ILE A 28 -9.11 -27.76 5.16
CA ILE A 28 -7.74 -27.24 4.96
C ILE A 28 -7.29 -27.47 3.52
N GLN A 29 -7.61 -28.63 2.93
CA GLN A 29 -7.32 -28.91 1.52
C GLN A 29 -8.06 -27.94 0.60
N ALA A 30 -9.33 -27.65 0.88
CA ALA A 30 -10.09 -26.67 0.11
C ALA A 30 -9.50 -25.26 0.25
N LEU A 31 -9.13 -24.83 1.47
CA LEU A 31 -8.46 -23.55 1.70
C LEU A 31 -7.11 -23.45 0.98
N ALA A 32 -6.28 -24.48 1.06
CA ALA A 32 -5.00 -24.54 0.37
C ALA A 32 -5.20 -24.44 -1.15
N ASN A 33 -6.00 -25.35 -1.73
CA ASN A 33 -6.13 -25.49 -3.18
C ASN A 33 -6.87 -24.33 -3.85
N LEU A 34 -7.90 -23.77 -3.21
CA LEU A 34 -8.76 -22.74 -3.83
C LEU A 34 -8.29 -21.31 -3.56
N LYS A 35 -7.45 -21.11 -2.54
CA LYS A 35 -7.06 -19.77 -2.09
C LYS A 35 -5.54 -19.67 -1.96
N TYR A 36 -4.97 -20.31 -0.96
CA TYR A 36 -3.67 -19.89 -0.45
C TYR A 36 -2.47 -20.44 -1.22
N ASP A 37 -2.56 -21.62 -1.82
CA ASP A 37 -1.45 -22.15 -2.65
C ASP A 37 -1.27 -21.37 -3.96
N GLU A 38 -2.30 -20.64 -4.40
CA GLU A 38 -2.25 -19.73 -5.56
C GLU A 38 -1.77 -18.32 -5.19
N TYR A 39 -1.50 -18.07 -3.91
CA TYR A 39 -1.06 -16.74 -3.47
C TYR A 39 0.36 -16.45 -3.98
N GLN A 40 0.44 -15.59 -5.01
CA GLN A 40 1.66 -15.33 -5.78
C GLN A 40 2.81 -14.66 -5.00
N GLN A 41 2.57 -14.22 -3.77
CA GLN A 41 3.61 -13.65 -2.90
C GLN A 41 4.34 -14.72 -2.06
N TYR A 42 3.93 -15.99 -2.13
CA TYR A 42 4.68 -17.08 -1.52
C TYR A 42 5.94 -17.40 -2.34
N SER A 43 7.02 -17.75 -1.64
CA SER A 43 8.22 -18.29 -2.26
C SER A 43 7.88 -19.54 -3.06
N THR A 44 8.53 -19.73 -4.21
CA THR A 44 8.31 -20.88 -5.08
C THR A 44 8.36 -22.19 -4.30
N GLY A 45 7.27 -22.96 -4.35
CA GLY A 45 7.16 -24.27 -3.70
C GLY A 45 6.69 -24.25 -2.25
N MET A 46 6.42 -23.07 -1.67
CA MET A 46 5.81 -22.96 -0.34
C MET A 46 4.31 -23.28 -0.43
N ARG A 47 3.82 -24.11 0.49
CA ARG A 47 2.42 -24.54 0.57
C ARG A 47 1.73 -23.97 1.80
N PHE A 48 0.44 -23.70 1.70
CA PHE A 48 -0.36 -23.18 2.81
C PHE A 48 -0.30 -24.08 4.03
N THR A 49 -0.55 -25.39 3.85
CA THR A 49 -0.58 -26.36 4.96
C THR A 49 0.76 -26.43 5.69
N GLU A 50 1.88 -26.38 4.97
CA GLU A 50 3.23 -26.38 5.55
C GLU A 50 3.49 -25.10 6.35
N SER A 51 3.10 -23.96 5.78
CA SER A 51 3.21 -22.64 6.43
C SER A 51 2.38 -22.58 7.71
N LEU A 52 1.16 -23.13 7.65
CA LEU A 52 0.24 -23.21 8.79
C LEU A 52 0.81 -24.09 9.90
N VAL A 53 1.36 -25.26 9.57
CA VAL A 53 2.02 -26.15 10.55
C VAL A 53 3.18 -25.42 11.22
N ASN A 54 4.05 -24.80 10.45
CA ASN A 54 5.21 -24.07 10.99
C ASN A 54 4.78 -22.92 11.92
N TRP A 55 3.74 -22.18 11.53
CA TRP A 55 3.21 -21.09 12.34
C TRP A 55 2.53 -21.58 13.62
N LEU A 56 1.75 -22.67 13.56
CA LEU A 56 1.09 -23.25 14.74
C LEU A 56 2.09 -23.89 15.72
N ASN A 57 3.25 -24.34 15.23
CA ASN A 57 4.27 -24.99 16.04
C ASN A 57 4.95 -24.02 17.04
N GLN A 58 4.78 -22.71 16.89
CA GLN A 58 5.31 -21.73 17.85
C GLN A 58 4.51 -21.68 19.17
N PHE A 59 3.29 -22.22 19.20
CA PHE A 59 2.45 -22.22 20.39
C PHE A 59 2.67 -23.49 21.21
N GLU A 60 2.98 -23.34 22.49
CA GLU A 60 3.31 -24.45 23.38
C GLU A 60 2.06 -25.25 23.75
N ASN A 61 0.95 -24.55 24.03
CA ASN A 61 -0.26 -25.14 24.56
C ASN A 61 -1.24 -25.58 23.45
N ALA A 62 -1.88 -26.75 23.63
CA ALA A 62 -2.90 -27.23 22.69
C ALA A 62 -4.10 -26.27 22.59
N SER A 63 -4.48 -25.63 23.70
CA SER A 63 -5.54 -24.61 23.71
C SER A 63 -5.18 -23.40 22.86
N GLU A 64 -3.94 -22.92 22.92
CA GLU A 64 -3.46 -21.80 22.10
C GLU A 64 -3.45 -22.17 20.62
N ARG A 65 -2.95 -23.36 20.27
CA ARG A 65 -2.99 -23.87 18.89
C ARG A 65 -4.42 -23.93 18.35
N ASN A 66 -5.38 -24.38 19.13
CA ASN A 66 -6.79 -24.42 18.74
C ASN A 66 -7.38 -23.02 18.51
N ILE A 67 -7.08 -22.07 19.39
CA ILE A 67 -7.51 -20.67 19.23
C ILE A 67 -6.90 -20.06 17.95
N ALA A 68 -5.59 -20.24 17.75
CA ALA A 68 -4.87 -19.73 16.59
C ALA A 68 -5.37 -20.37 15.28
N TYR A 69 -5.60 -21.68 15.27
CA TYR A 69 -6.16 -22.40 14.13
C TYR A 69 -7.57 -21.92 13.79
N LYS A 70 -8.43 -21.77 14.81
CA LYS A 70 -9.78 -21.23 14.64
C LYS A 70 -9.74 -19.82 14.07
N PHE A 71 -8.83 -18.98 14.56
CA PHE A 71 -8.64 -17.63 14.03
C PHE A 71 -8.30 -17.63 12.54
N ILE A 72 -7.37 -18.49 12.10
CA ILE A 72 -7.05 -18.63 10.67
C ILE A 72 -8.27 -19.08 9.87
N LYS A 73 -8.99 -20.09 10.36
CA LYS A 73 -10.19 -20.62 9.69
C LYS A 73 -11.28 -19.57 9.51
N GLU A 74 -11.52 -18.74 10.53
CA GLU A 74 -12.65 -17.81 10.58
C GLU A 74 -12.32 -16.40 10.06
N HIS A 75 -11.08 -15.96 10.18
CA HIS A 75 -10.69 -14.57 9.95
C HIS A 75 -9.60 -14.37 8.90
N LEU A 76 -8.97 -15.43 8.38
CA LEU A 76 -7.98 -15.26 7.33
C LEU A 76 -8.67 -14.89 6.01
N ILE A 77 -8.56 -13.62 5.63
CA ILE A 77 -9.08 -13.13 4.36
C ILE A 77 -8.04 -13.38 3.27
N PHE A 78 -8.44 -14.13 2.26
CA PHE A 78 -7.66 -14.26 1.03
C PHE A 78 -8.12 -13.22 0.02
N ILE A 79 -7.17 -12.51 -0.57
CA ILE A 79 -7.44 -11.70 -1.75
C ILE A 79 -6.51 -12.10 -2.90
N SER A 80 -7.11 -12.47 -4.03
CA SER A 80 -6.37 -12.92 -5.21
C SER A 80 -5.66 -11.77 -5.91
N SER A 81 -4.61 -12.07 -6.69
CA SER A 81 -3.90 -11.05 -7.50
C SER A 81 -4.82 -10.25 -8.42
N GLU A 82 -5.90 -10.86 -8.91
CA GLU A 82 -6.92 -10.23 -9.75
C GLU A 82 -7.73 -9.20 -8.96
N GLN A 83 -8.13 -9.56 -7.74
CA GLN A 83 -8.84 -8.66 -6.83
C GLN A 83 -7.93 -7.50 -6.38
N ILE A 84 -6.65 -7.76 -6.08
CA ILE A 84 -5.64 -6.72 -5.81
C ILE A 84 -5.58 -5.74 -6.98
N ARG A 85 -5.45 -6.27 -8.20
CA ARG A 85 -5.33 -5.46 -9.41
C ARG A 85 -6.59 -4.61 -9.62
N HIS A 86 -7.77 -5.17 -9.37
CA HIS A 86 -9.01 -4.43 -9.45
C HIS A 86 -9.05 -3.26 -8.45
N LEU A 87 -8.67 -3.50 -7.18
CA LEU A 87 -8.60 -2.43 -6.16
C LEU A 87 -7.65 -1.31 -6.56
N ILE A 88 -6.48 -1.64 -7.12
CA ILE A 88 -5.54 -0.64 -7.63
C ILE A 88 -6.16 0.18 -8.76
N ASN A 89 -6.88 -0.47 -9.68
CA ASN A 89 -7.47 0.19 -10.83
C ASN A 89 -8.53 1.23 -10.44
N ILE A 90 -9.25 1.01 -9.33
CA ILE A 90 -10.26 1.95 -8.84
C ILE A 90 -9.71 2.94 -7.80
N CYS A 91 -8.54 2.65 -7.21
CA CYS A 91 -7.95 3.44 -6.13
C CYS A 91 -7.83 4.93 -6.45
N PHE A 92 -7.43 5.27 -7.68
CA PHE A 92 -7.35 6.66 -8.10
C PHE A 92 -8.71 7.36 -8.00
N TYR A 93 -9.76 6.79 -8.60
CA TYR A 93 -11.08 7.40 -8.67
C TYR A 93 -11.82 7.38 -7.32
N GLU A 94 -11.61 6.34 -6.51
CA GLU A 94 -12.33 6.15 -5.25
C GLU A 94 -11.66 6.88 -4.06
N LYS A 95 -10.34 7.08 -4.09
CA LYS A 95 -9.59 7.61 -2.94
C LYS A 95 -8.85 8.90 -3.25
N ILE A 96 -8.18 8.98 -4.39
CA ILE A 96 -7.31 10.11 -4.73
C ILE A 96 -8.13 11.26 -5.33
N ASP A 97 -9.00 10.96 -6.29
CA ASP A 97 -9.81 11.97 -6.99
C ASP A 97 -10.71 12.79 -6.06
N PRO A 98 -11.37 12.20 -5.03
CA PRO A 98 -12.14 12.99 -4.08
C PRO A 98 -11.27 13.99 -3.30
N LEU A 99 -10.04 13.61 -2.93
CA LEU A 99 -9.10 14.50 -2.23
C LEU A 99 -8.65 15.66 -3.14
N LEU A 100 -8.36 15.37 -4.40
CA LEU A 100 -8.05 16.39 -5.41
C LEU A 100 -9.24 17.33 -5.63
N THR A 101 -10.46 16.79 -5.68
CA THR A 101 -11.69 17.54 -5.89
C THR A 101 -11.97 18.49 -4.74
N VAL A 102 -11.82 18.03 -3.49
CA VAL A 102 -11.97 18.89 -2.29
C VAL A 102 -10.94 20.02 -2.32
N LYS A 103 -9.66 19.70 -2.55
CA LYS A 103 -8.59 20.72 -2.61
C LYS A 103 -8.83 21.75 -3.72
N ALA A 104 -9.29 21.31 -4.89
CA ALA A 104 -9.63 22.22 -5.99
C ALA A 104 -10.85 23.09 -5.64
N ALA A 105 -11.88 22.53 -5.00
CA ALA A 105 -13.07 23.27 -4.57
C ALA A 105 -12.73 24.38 -3.57
N GLU A 106 -11.84 24.10 -2.61
CA GLU A 106 -11.34 25.08 -1.63
C GLU A 106 -10.63 26.24 -2.33
N LEU A 107 -9.72 25.95 -3.26
CA LEU A 107 -9.02 26.99 -4.04
C LEU A 107 -9.96 27.82 -4.90
N MET A 108 -11.01 27.20 -5.43
CA MET A 108 -12.05 27.88 -6.20
C MET A 108 -13.09 28.60 -5.33
N SER A 109 -13.06 28.41 -4.00
CA SER A 109 -14.10 28.90 -3.07
C SER A 109 -15.52 28.46 -3.46
N VAL A 110 -15.68 27.21 -3.88
CA VAL A 110 -16.99 26.61 -4.24
C VAL A 110 -17.29 25.38 -3.38
N SER A 111 -18.56 24.98 -3.32
CA SER A 111 -18.92 23.71 -2.66
C SER A 111 -18.29 22.51 -3.37
N HIS A 112 -17.71 21.59 -2.60
CA HIS A 112 -17.12 20.34 -3.10
C HIS A 112 -18.14 19.39 -3.76
N HIS A 113 -19.44 19.66 -3.64
CA HIS A 113 -20.49 18.90 -4.34
C HIS A 113 -20.64 19.28 -5.81
N LEU A 114 -20.05 20.40 -6.26
CA LEU A 114 -20.12 20.87 -7.65
C LEU A 114 -19.08 20.15 -8.53
N ILE A 115 -19.07 18.81 -8.49
CA ILE A 115 -18.06 17.94 -9.10
C ILE A 115 -17.79 18.30 -10.57
N THR A 116 -18.83 18.40 -11.39
CA THR A 116 -18.68 18.72 -12.82
C THR A 116 -18.08 20.09 -13.07
N LYS A 117 -18.38 21.08 -12.21
CA LYS A 117 -17.80 22.43 -12.31
C LYS A 117 -16.31 22.38 -11.98
N ILE A 118 -15.97 21.70 -10.89
CA ILE A 118 -14.59 21.56 -10.41
C ILE A 118 -13.73 20.84 -11.44
N HIS A 119 -14.17 19.68 -11.94
CA HIS A 119 -13.42 18.86 -12.90
C HIS A 119 -13.20 19.54 -14.26
N LYS A 120 -14.09 20.46 -14.66
CA LYS A 120 -13.94 21.25 -15.90
C LYS A 120 -13.06 22.48 -15.72
N ASP A 121 -12.79 22.88 -14.50
CA ASP A 121 -11.98 24.06 -14.20
C ASP A 121 -10.49 23.74 -14.29
N GLN A 122 -9.70 24.72 -14.78
CA GLN A 122 -8.25 24.58 -14.88
C GLN A 122 -7.58 24.36 -13.51
N THR A 123 -8.21 24.85 -12.43
CA THR A 123 -7.73 24.68 -11.05
C THR A 123 -7.61 23.21 -10.67
N TYR A 124 -8.57 22.36 -11.04
CA TYR A 124 -8.49 20.93 -10.77
C TYR A 124 -7.29 20.29 -11.50
N SER A 125 -7.11 20.61 -12.79
CA SER A 125 -5.97 20.14 -13.58
C SER A 125 -4.63 20.58 -12.98
N HIS A 126 -4.54 21.82 -12.47
CA HIS A 126 -3.35 22.32 -11.77
C HIS A 126 -3.10 21.58 -10.45
N VAL A 127 -4.13 21.37 -9.62
CA VAL A 127 -4.03 20.61 -8.36
C VAL A 127 -3.56 19.18 -8.64
N LYS A 128 -4.15 18.53 -9.63
CA LYS A 128 -3.76 17.20 -10.07
C LYS A 128 -2.32 17.19 -10.55
N ARG A 129 -1.89 18.12 -11.41
CA ARG A 129 -0.52 18.21 -11.95
C ARG A 129 0.53 18.52 -10.87
N LYS A 130 0.17 19.27 -9.81
CA LYS A 130 1.03 19.52 -8.63
C LYS A 130 1.05 18.37 -7.61
N SER A 131 0.45 17.23 -7.93
CA SER A 131 0.45 16.05 -7.06
C SER A 131 1.53 15.05 -7.45
N LEU A 132 2.23 14.51 -6.46
CA LEU A 132 3.32 13.54 -6.59
C LEU A 132 2.92 12.23 -5.89
N PHE A 133 3.02 11.11 -6.60
CA PHE A 133 2.62 9.77 -6.17
C PHE A 133 3.88 8.91 -5.96
N LEU A 134 4.13 8.46 -4.73
CA LEU A 134 5.33 7.73 -4.36
C LEU A 134 4.97 6.37 -3.75
N GLY A 135 5.63 5.31 -4.20
CA GLY A 135 5.56 4.00 -3.56
C GLY A 135 6.29 3.99 -2.22
N LEU A 136 5.61 3.54 -1.16
CA LEU A 136 6.23 3.26 0.14
C LEU A 136 6.74 1.83 0.29
N SER A 137 6.34 0.94 -0.60
CA SER A 137 6.74 -0.46 -0.65
C SER A 137 6.87 -0.93 -2.09
N ASP A 138 7.65 -1.99 -2.29
CA ASP A 138 7.73 -2.66 -3.60
C ASP A 138 6.36 -3.24 -4.02
N GLY A 139 5.50 -3.54 -3.05
CA GLY A 139 4.13 -4.01 -3.24
C GLY A 139 3.12 -2.93 -3.64
N ALA A 140 3.50 -1.65 -3.59
CA ALA A 140 2.59 -0.52 -3.87
C ALA A 140 2.01 -0.52 -5.30
N LYS A 141 2.57 -1.32 -6.22
CA LYS A 141 2.06 -1.52 -7.59
C LYS A 141 1.76 -0.21 -8.32
N ILE A 142 2.64 0.77 -8.10
CA ILE A 142 2.56 2.14 -8.62
C ILE A 142 2.40 2.17 -10.15
N ASP A 143 3.07 1.28 -10.88
CA ASP A 143 2.93 1.19 -12.34
C ASP A 143 1.51 0.83 -12.79
N GLN A 144 0.80 0.00 -12.00
CA GLN A 144 -0.58 -0.34 -12.27
C GLN A 144 -1.52 0.83 -11.95
N LEU A 145 -1.26 1.56 -10.86
CA LEU A 145 -1.97 2.80 -10.54
C LEU A 145 -1.81 3.81 -11.68
N ARG A 146 -0.59 4.03 -12.15
CA ARG A 146 -0.30 4.92 -13.29
C ARG A 146 -1.13 4.56 -14.51
N ARG A 147 -1.16 3.28 -14.91
CA ARG A 147 -1.87 2.82 -16.12
C ARG A 147 -3.39 2.93 -16.03
N SER A 148 -3.95 2.82 -14.83
CA SER A 148 -5.40 2.93 -14.59
C SER A 148 -5.85 4.37 -14.37
N SER A 149 -4.91 5.26 -14.07
CA SER A 149 -5.13 6.69 -13.87
C SER A 149 -4.67 7.52 -15.08
N ASN A 150 -5.23 8.71 -15.28
CA ASN A 150 -4.67 9.68 -16.22
C ASN A 150 -3.59 10.55 -15.53
N ILE A 151 -2.62 9.93 -14.87
CA ILE A 151 -1.48 10.60 -14.21
C ILE A 151 -0.26 10.55 -15.14
N ASP A 152 0.48 11.65 -15.23
CA ASP A 152 1.70 11.72 -16.04
C ASP A 152 2.87 10.98 -15.37
N ASN A 153 3.82 10.48 -16.17
CA ASN A 153 4.96 9.67 -15.70
C ASN A 153 5.85 10.38 -14.66
N GLU A 154 5.88 11.69 -14.72
CA GLU A 154 6.69 12.62 -13.94
C GLU A 154 6.12 12.82 -12.55
N GLN A 155 4.86 12.47 -12.37
CA GLN A 155 4.16 12.60 -11.11
C GLN A 155 4.26 11.32 -10.29
N ILE A 156 4.90 10.25 -10.78
CA ILE A 156 4.72 8.93 -10.20
C ILE A 156 6.01 8.12 -10.17
N PHE A 157 6.38 7.65 -8.97
CA PHE A 157 7.64 6.92 -8.74
C PHE A 157 7.42 5.73 -7.82
N SER A 158 8.14 4.64 -8.10
CA SER A 158 8.11 3.42 -7.30
C SER A 158 8.73 3.59 -5.92
N SER A 159 9.58 4.60 -5.72
CA SER A 159 10.20 4.90 -4.43
C SER A 159 10.19 6.40 -4.16
N TYR A 160 10.33 6.76 -2.87
CA TYR A 160 10.52 8.14 -2.43
C TYR A 160 11.98 8.62 -2.54
N TYR A 161 12.91 7.78 -3.04
CA TYR A 161 14.29 8.17 -3.35
C TYR A 161 14.38 8.60 -4.82
N ILE A 162 14.38 9.92 -5.08
CA ILE A 162 14.43 10.50 -6.43
C ILE A 162 15.77 11.23 -6.61
N SER A 163 16.56 10.82 -7.61
CA SER A 163 17.86 11.45 -7.91
C SER A 163 17.71 12.93 -8.28
N LYS A 164 18.74 13.74 -8.03
CA LYS A 164 18.69 15.18 -8.30
C LYS A 164 18.43 15.50 -9.77
N GLU A 165 19.07 14.77 -10.68
CA GLU A 165 18.83 14.85 -12.13
C GLU A 165 17.35 14.65 -12.45
N LYS A 166 16.74 13.61 -11.87
CA LYS A 166 15.33 13.32 -12.11
C LYS A 166 14.40 14.36 -11.51
N GLN A 167 14.73 14.89 -10.33
CA GLN A 167 13.98 16.01 -9.75
C GLN A 167 13.98 17.23 -10.67
N ASN A 168 15.10 17.55 -11.31
CA ASN A 168 15.19 18.66 -12.25
C ASN A 168 14.32 18.43 -13.49
N ASP A 169 14.36 17.25 -14.12
CA ASP A 169 13.47 16.86 -15.24
C ASP A 169 11.98 16.99 -14.85
N MET A 170 11.63 16.59 -13.63
CA MET A 170 10.26 16.72 -13.14
C MET A 170 9.83 18.19 -13.00
N LEU A 171 10.69 19.05 -12.46
CA LEU A 171 10.42 20.48 -12.27
C LEU A 171 10.33 21.23 -13.61
N GLU A 172 11.14 20.85 -14.59
CA GLU A 172 11.09 21.38 -15.95
C GLU A 172 9.73 21.09 -16.60
N LYS A 173 9.34 19.81 -16.66
CA LYS A 173 8.04 19.39 -17.21
C LYS A 173 6.84 19.89 -16.41
N LEU A 174 7.00 20.11 -15.11
CA LEU A 174 5.98 20.75 -14.30
C LEU A 174 5.84 22.23 -14.70
N SER A 175 6.97 22.92 -14.85
CA SER A 175 6.99 24.33 -15.23
C SER A 175 6.42 24.59 -16.63
N GLU A 176 6.67 23.67 -17.58
CA GLU A 176 6.06 23.71 -18.92
C GLU A 176 4.53 23.57 -18.86
N ALA A 177 3.99 22.74 -17.96
CA ALA A 177 2.57 22.44 -17.90
C ALA A 177 1.75 23.51 -17.16
N ILE A 178 2.30 24.13 -16.11
CA ILE A 178 1.54 25.01 -15.20
C ILE A 178 2.19 26.36 -14.90
N GLY A 179 3.37 26.63 -15.46
CA GLY A 179 4.08 27.90 -15.33
C GLY A 179 5.39 27.80 -14.54
N GLN A 180 6.29 28.76 -14.78
CA GLN A 180 7.65 28.79 -14.22
C GLN A 180 7.69 28.70 -12.69
N ASN A 181 8.77 28.09 -12.18
CA ASN A 181 9.04 27.91 -10.74
C ASN A 181 7.96 27.12 -10.00
N SER A 182 7.20 26.28 -10.71
CA SER A 182 6.20 25.43 -10.11
C SER A 182 6.85 24.26 -9.37
N LYS A 183 6.34 23.97 -8.17
CA LYS A 183 6.73 22.82 -7.35
C LYS A 183 5.53 21.94 -7.04
N PHE A 184 5.80 20.69 -6.67
CA PHE A 184 4.76 19.79 -6.17
C PHE A 184 4.27 20.26 -4.80
N SER A 185 2.98 20.17 -4.54
CA SER A 185 2.35 20.64 -3.28
C SER A 185 1.44 19.59 -2.63
N SER A 186 1.22 18.46 -3.30
CA SER A 186 0.51 17.31 -2.72
C SER A 186 1.38 16.08 -2.89
N ILE A 187 1.56 15.29 -1.83
CA ILE A 187 2.27 14.02 -1.89
C ILE A 187 1.31 12.92 -1.49
N TYR A 188 1.22 11.88 -2.31
CA TYR A 188 0.44 10.69 -2.10
C TYR A 188 1.39 9.51 -1.97
N LEU A 189 1.55 9.04 -0.73
CA LEU A 189 2.34 7.89 -0.38
C LEU A 189 1.46 6.65 -0.49
N ILE A 190 1.73 5.77 -1.47
CA ILE A 190 0.88 4.60 -1.77
C ILE A 190 1.54 3.33 -1.22
N ASP A 191 0.73 2.47 -0.60
CA ASP A 191 1.16 1.14 -0.16
C ASP A 191 -0.02 0.14 -0.21
N ASP A 192 0.31 -1.13 -0.39
CA ASP A 192 -0.64 -2.23 -0.32
C ASP A 192 -0.86 -2.72 1.12
N PHE A 193 -0.18 -2.12 2.11
CA PHE A 193 -0.28 -2.44 3.54
C PHE A 193 0.02 -3.91 3.90
N THR A 194 0.56 -4.68 2.96
CA THR A 194 0.85 -6.10 3.19
C THR A 194 2.06 -6.22 4.11
N ALA A 195 1.88 -6.93 5.23
CA ALA A 195 2.93 -7.26 6.21
C ALA A 195 3.75 -6.07 6.74
N SER A 196 3.26 -4.84 6.62
CA SER A 196 4.09 -3.65 6.80
C SER A 196 3.79 -2.85 8.06
N GLY A 197 2.85 -3.28 8.92
CA GLY A 197 2.47 -2.56 10.15
C GLY A 197 3.65 -2.11 11.03
N LEU A 198 4.63 -2.99 11.25
CA LEU A 198 5.84 -2.67 12.03
C LEU A 198 6.90 -1.88 11.25
N SER A 199 6.75 -1.70 9.94
CA SER A 199 7.73 -1.02 9.08
C SER A 199 7.43 0.46 8.85
N TYR A 200 6.23 0.93 9.22
CA TYR A 200 5.79 2.31 9.02
C TYR A 200 6.44 3.28 9.99
N PHE A 201 6.28 3.00 11.28
CA PHE A 201 6.89 3.71 12.40
C PHE A 201 7.25 2.70 13.50
N ARG A 202 8.51 2.71 13.91
CA ARG A 202 9.04 2.03 15.08
C ARG A 202 9.58 3.09 16.01
N VAL A 203 8.77 3.48 16.99
CA VAL A 203 9.10 4.54 17.93
C VAL A 203 10.36 4.20 18.71
N ASP A 204 10.44 2.97 19.22
CA ASP A 204 11.57 2.50 20.05
C ASP A 204 12.92 2.47 19.31
N GLU A 205 12.91 2.37 17.98
CA GLU A 205 14.13 2.31 17.15
C GLU A 205 14.38 3.58 16.33
N GLU A 206 13.49 4.59 16.40
CA GLU A 206 13.48 5.74 15.49
C GLU A 206 13.66 5.34 14.01
N LYS A 207 12.90 4.33 13.57
CA LYS A 207 12.96 3.82 12.19
C LYS A 207 11.58 3.72 11.58
N GLY A 208 11.50 3.86 10.27
CA GLY A 208 10.25 3.63 9.55
C GLY A 208 10.29 4.18 8.14
N LYS A 209 9.41 3.67 7.28
CA LYS A 209 9.24 4.19 5.91
C LYS A 209 8.84 5.66 5.91
N ILE A 210 7.88 6.03 6.76
CA ILE A 210 7.41 7.41 6.85
C ILE A 210 8.48 8.31 7.45
N LEU A 211 9.15 7.88 8.53
CA LEU A 211 10.26 8.64 9.10
C LEU A 211 11.39 8.87 8.08
N LYS A 212 11.77 7.84 7.31
CA LYS A 212 12.75 7.98 6.22
C LYS A 212 12.31 9.00 5.17
N PHE A 213 11.04 8.96 4.77
CA PHE A 213 10.47 9.94 3.85
C PHE A 213 10.48 11.36 4.43
N LEU A 214 10.04 11.54 5.68
CA LEU A 214 10.04 12.84 6.36
C LEU A 214 11.47 13.38 6.51
N ASN A 215 12.43 12.51 6.82
CA ASN A 215 13.84 12.89 6.84
C ASN A 215 14.27 13.41 5.48
N LEU A 216 13.97 12.73 4.37
CA LEU A 216 14.32 13.24 3.02
C LEU A 216 13.62 14.55 2.64
N LEU A 217 12.42 14.78 3.18
CA LEU A 217 11.65 15.99 2.94
C LEU A 217 12.22 17.20 3.68
N TYR A 218 12.59 17.02 4.95
CA TYR A 218 13.05 18.10 5.84
C TYR A 218 14.58 18.13 6.05
N LYS A 219 15.34 17.18 5.47
CA LYS A 219 16.81 17.16 5.59
C LYS A 219 17.37 18.49 5.12
N VAL A 220 18.18 19.12 5.95
CA VAL A 220 18.99 20.27 5.54
C VAL A 220 20.10 19.75 4.63
N LYS A 221 20.24 20.38 3.46
CA LYS A 221 21.28 20.02 2.49
C LYS A 221 22.66 20.30 3.09
N GLU A 222 23.44 19.26 3.38
CA GLU A 222 24.81 19.41 3.91
C GLU A 222 25.85 19.34 2.80
N LYS A 223 25.58 18.58 1.73
CA LYS A 223 26.41 18.48 0.52
C LYS A 223 25.58 18.66 -0.75
N GLU A 224 26.23 19.05 -1.84
CA GLU A 224 25.56 19.37 -3.11
C GLU A 224 24.79 18.17 -3.71
N ASP A 225 25.32 16.95 -3.49
CA ASP A 225 24.78 15.68 -3.97
C ASP A 225 23.77 15.00 -3.03
N ASP A 226 23.44 15.61 -1.88
CA ASP A 226 22.44 15.04 -0.97
C ASP A 226 21.08 14.95 -1.68
N VAL A 227 20.50 13.74 -1.67
CA VAL A 227 19.12 13.53 -2.14
C VAL A 227 18.17 14.11 -1.11
N VAL A 228 17.66 15.31 -1.39
CA VAL A 228 16.67 16.03 -0.59
C VAL A 228 15.46 16.32 -1.45
N LEU A 229 14.25 16.18 -0.90
CA LEU A 229 12.99 16.43 -1.64
C LEU A 229 12.49 17.89 -1.49
N GLY A 230 13.03 18.67 -0.56
CA GLY A 230 12.60 20.05 -0.31
C GLY A 230 12.77 21.00 -1.51
N ASP A 231 13.67 20.71 -2.45
CA ASP A 231 13.79 21.49 -3.68
C ASP A 231 12.63 21.24 -4.65
N LEU A 232 12.17 19.99 -4.72
CA LEU A 232 11.10 19.51 -5.59
C LEU A 232 9.71 19.94 -5.09
N ILE A 233 9.58 20.21 -3.79
CA ILE A 233 8.29 20.28 -3.10
C ILE A 233 8.11 21.65 -2.43
N ASP A 234 6.94 22.25 -2.60
CA ASP A 234 6.53 23.45 -1.87
C ASP A 234 6.08 23.06 -0.46
N ILE A 235 7.03 23.10 0.49
CA ILE A 235 6.80 22.75 1.89
C ILE A 235 5.73 23.65 2.55
N LYS A 236 5.55 24.89 2.09
CA LYS A 236 4.59 25.84 2.70
C LYS A 236 3.13 25.47 2.40
N LEU A 237 2.88 24.88 1.24
CA LEU A 237 1.56 24.47 0.77
C LEU A 237 1.37 22.95 0.76
N LEU A 238 2.25 22.24 1.47
CA LEU A 238 2.34 20.79 1.41
C LEU A 238 1.16 20.11 2.10
N SER A 239 0.50 19.22 1.38
CA SER A 239 -0.39 18.20 1.94
C SER A 239 0.17 16.80 1.69
N VAL A 240 0.38 16.01 2.73
CA VAL A 240 0.83 14.61 2.62
C VAL A 240 -0.33 13.68 2.93
N HIS A 241 -0.58 12.73 2.04
CA HIS A 241 -1.64 11.72 2.13
C HIS A 241 -1.00 10.34 2.07
N THR A 242 -1.34 9.46 3.02
CA THR A 242 -0.98 8.04 2.94
C THR A 242 -2.18 7.24 2.50
N ILE A 243 -2.08 6.58 1.35
CA ILE A 243 -3.18 5.82 0.76
C ILE A 243 -2.85 4.33 0.88
N PHE A 244 -3.62 3.67 1.74
CA PHE A 244 -3.66 2.22 1.80
C PHE A 244 -4.74 1.72 0.87
N MET A 245 -4.35 0.89 -0.10
CA MET A 245 -5.26 0.41 -1.15
C MET A 245 -6.44 -0.45 -0.64
N TRP A 246 -6.38 -0.84 0.64
CA TRP A 246 -7.37 -1.66 1.34
C TRP A 246 -8.20 -0.93 2.37
N GLN A 247 -7.84 0.31 2.69
CA GLN A 247 -8.49 0.99 3.80
C GLN A 247 -9.89 1.40 3.35
N GLN A 248 -10.86 0.57 3.76
CA GLN A 248 -12.21 1.02 4.02
C GLN A 248 -12.08 2.25 4.92
N SER A 249 -12.72 3.35 4.54
CA SER A 249 -12.63 4.66 5.19
C SER A 249 -12.76 4.56 6.71
N LEU A 250 -11.64 4.39 7.39
CA LEU A 250 -11.50 4.75 8.79
C LEU A 250 -10.98 6.18 8.75
N GLN A 251 -11.88 7.13 8.92
CA GLN A 251 -11.54 8.46 9.41
C GLN A 251 -10.90 8.26 10.79
N LEU A 252 -9.58 8.13 10.83
CA LEU A 252 -8.83 8.40 12.05
C LEU A 252 -8.80 9.92 12.18
N THR A 253 -9.75 10.43 12.95
CA THR A 253 -9.66 11.79 13.49
C THR A 253 -8.60 11.70 14.60
N ILE A 254 -7.43 12.29 14.37
CA ILE A 254 -6.45 12.56 15.44
C ILE A 254 -6.85 13.87 16.09
#